data_AF-A0A366IH78-F1
#
_entry.id   AF-A0A366IH78-F1
#
_cell.length_a   1.000
_cell.length_b   1.000
_cell.length_c   1.000
_cell.angle_alpha   90.00
_cell.angle_beta   90.00
_cell.angle_gamma   90.00
#
_symmetry.space_group_name_H-M   'P 1'
#
loop_
_entity.id
_entity.type
_entity.pdbx_description
1 polymer ?
#
loop_
_entity_poly.entity_id
_entity_poly.type
_entity_poly.pdbx_seq_one_letter_code
_entity_poly.pdbx_strand_id
1 'polypeptide(L)'
;MGYRVYTKSEFADLRQQHNIMALVGNGFDIQVMREYKQPWDTRYETFYHYLKFRQFDVGNHLLAEMEDLRRQGKDDWSDLEAAIEKLLGRGSLHPDDVYSSLRDVQREFSSFLNQVASSNLLDQLGNDAMEFSWSVNALSRFVEDVDRNSTHSSFKFPSRTGHYDLYNFLFINFNYTPLLDGYVYLDQEQFDPHPFKYADRNFQFYPNPANKLSGWGNAETKWSSYVLTDIVHPHGYQGIPRSLLFGIDAEGRSNGANPKKKLQKPFWAQSDTRYAHLIHDTDLFILFGCSLGETDGWWWRNIFTAMSNNNNSEMIIYWWSRANGVQPSEDEIREKFLKVAKTNTHSTSHGLMNRIHVVIYDDSVERIWLNTSRSRT
;
A
#
# COMPACT_ATOMS: atom_id res chain seq x y z
N MET A 1 -9.69 15.46 14.04
CA MET A 1 -10.10 15.80 12.66
C MET A 1 -9.89 14.53 11.87
N GLY A 2 -10.91 13.98 11.22
CA GLY A 2 -10.85 12.71 10.48
C GLY A 2 -10.67 12.94 8.99
N TYR A 3 -11.18 12.02 8.16
CA TYR A 3 -11.43 12.32 6.75
C TYR A 3 -12.24 13.61 6.61
N ARG A 4 -12.10 14.32 5.48
CA ARG A 4 -13.07 15.35 5.12
C ARG A 4 -14.45 14.72 5.07
N VAL A 5 -15.38 15.29 5.84
CA VAL A 5 -16.79 14.88 5.82
C VAL A 5 -17.47 15.65 4.71
N TYR A 6 -17.91 14.94 3.68
CA TYR A 6 -18.66 15.53 2.57
C TYR A 6 -20.14 15.59 2.92
N THR A 7 -20.83 16.59 2.38
CA THR A 7 -22.25 16.80 2.65
C THR A 7 -23.03 17.06 1.38
N LYS A 8 -24.32 17.37 1.53
CA LYS A 8 -25.18 17.73 0.40
C LYS A 8 -24.84 19.07 -0.25
N SER A 9 -23.91 19.86 0.32
CA SER A 9 -23.36 21.02 -0.38
C SER A 9 -22.46 20.64 -1.55
N GLU A 10 -21.76 19.52 -1.44
CA GLU A 10 -20.87 19.02 -2.50
C GLU A 10 -21.57 18.01 -3.41
N PHE A 11 -22.44 17.16 -2.84
CA PHE A 11 -23.09 16.06 -3.55
C PHE A 11 -24.58 16.00 -3.17
N ALA A 12 -25.46 16.43 -4.08
CA ALA A 12 -26.86 16.76 -3.82
C ALA A 12 -27.64 15.63 -3.12
N ASP A 13 -27.38 14.39 -3.52
CA ASP A 13 -28.09 13.21 -3.02
C ASP A 13 -27.24 12.29 -2.13
N LEU A 14 -26.10 12.78 -1.64
CA LEU A 14 -25.23 12.01 -0.75
C LEU A 14 -25.99 11.42 0.43
N ARG A 15 -25.88 10.10 0.58
CA ARG A 15 -26.50 9.34 1.68
C ARG A 15 -25.50 8.97 2.77
N GLN A 16 -24.42 8.29 2.38
CA GLN A 16 -23.39 7.84 3.29
C GLN A 16 -22.01 8.01 2.65
N GLN A 17 -20.99 8.20 3.48
CA GLN A 17 -19.59 8.18 3.07
C GLN A 17 -18.94 6.91 3.63
N HIS A 18 -18.25 6.16 2.77
CA HIS A 18 -17.42 5.02 3.12
C HIS A 18 -15.96 5.40 2.92
N ASN A 19 -15.18 5.40 3.99
CA ASN A 19 -13.76 5.73 3.93
C ASN A 19 -12.92 4.48 3.73
N ILE A 20 -12.13 4.46 2.65
CA ILE A 20 -11.34 3.30 2.25
C ILE A 20 -9.86 3.69 2.24
N MET A 21 -9.03 3.00 3.01
CA MET A 21 -7.59 3.24 3.04
C MET A 21 -6.85 2.10 2.34
N ALA A 22 -6.23 2.40 1.20
CA ALA A 22 -5.43 1.46 0.43
C ALA A 22 -3.94 1.68 0.69
N LEU A 23 -3.29 0.73 1.36
CA LEU A 23 -1.85 0.75 1.60
C LEU A 23 -1.15 -0.08 0.51
N VAL A 24 -0.31 0.59 -0.27
CA VAL A 24 0.34 0.00 -1.45
C VAL A 24 1.86 0.04 -1.26
N GLY A 25 2.49 -1.12 -1.30
CA GLY A 25 3.94 -1.30 -1.16
C GLY A 25 4.64 -1.73 -2.44
N ASN A 26 5.93 -2.04 -2.30
CA ASN A 26 6.87 -2.23 -3.42
C ASN A 26 6.50 -3.38 -4.35
N GLY A 27 5.65 -4.30 -3.91
CA GLY A 27 5.09 -5.34 -4.77
C GLY A 27 4.36 -4.78 -6.00
N PHE A 28 3.75 -3.59 -5.90
CA PHE A 28 3.13 -2.93 -7.05
C PHE A 28 4.16 -2.50 -8.11
N ASP A 29 5.21 -1.78 -7.70
CA ASP A 29 6.28 -1.36 -8.60
C ASP A 29 6.98 -2.56 -9.26
N ILE A 30 7.27 -3.61 -8.48
CA ILE A 30 7.87 -4.86 -8.98
C ILE A 30 6.96 -5.51 -10.02
N GLN A 31 5.65 -5.56 -9.76
CA GLN A 31 4.69 -6.12 -10.70
C GLN A 31 4.69 -5.34 -12.02
N VAL A 32 4.59 -4.00 -11.96
CA VAL A 32 4.62 -3.14 -13.14
C VAL A 32 5.92 -3.40 -13.92
N MET A 33 7.07 -3.35 -13.26
CA MET A 33 8.35 -3.52 -13.92
C MET A 33 8.49 -4.88 -14.59
N ARG A 34 7.98 -5.94 -13.97
CA ARG A 34 7.95 -7.28 -14.56
C ARG A 34 7.02 -7.35 -15.78
N GLU A 35 5.81 -6.81 -15.68
CA GLU A 35 4.81 -6.83 -16.77
C GLU A 35 5.32 -6.07 -18.01
N TYR A 36 5.96 -4.92 -17.78
CA TYR A 36 6.56 -4.10 -18.84
C TYR A 36 7.98 -4.53 -19.19
N LYS A 37 8.43 -5.70 -18.70
CA LYS A 37 9.73 -6.33 -18.99
C LYS A 37 10.91 -5.37 -18.84
N GLN A 38 10.85 -4.54 -17.80
CA GLN A 38 11.93 -3.62 -17.48
C GLN A 38 13.19 -4.42 -17.10
N PRO A 39 14.38 -4.00 -17.54
CA PRO A 39 15.63 -4.71 -17.27
C PRO A 39 16.03 -4.66 -15.79
N TRP A 40 15.52 -3.67 -15.05
CA TRP A 40 15.78 -3.44 -13.65
C TRP A 40 14.45 -3.23 -12.93
N ASP A 41 14.41 -3.55 -11.64
CA ASP A 41 13.25 -3.36 -10.78
C ASP A 41 13.62 -2.67 -9.46
N THR A 42 12.63 -2.36 -8.62
CA THR A 42 12.83 -1.68 -7.32
C THR A 42 13.19 -2.63 -6.18
N ARG A 43 13.61 -3.87 -6.44
CA ARG A 43 14.07 -4.77 -5.36
C ARG A 43 15.37 -4.25 -4.76
N TYR A 44 15.54 -4.53 -3.48
CA TYR A 44 16.75 -4.22 -2.73
C TYR A 44 17.99 -4.86 -3.39
N GLU A 45 17.88 -6.12 -3.85
CA GLU A 45 18.94 -6.81 -4.59
C GLU A 45 19.41 -6.02 -5.83
N THR A 46 18.46 -5.53 -6.64
CA THR A 46 18.77 -4.77 -7.86
C THR A 46 19.47 -3.46 -7.50
N PHE A 47 19.02 -2.76 -6.47
CA PHE A 47 19.67 -1.55 -5.99
C PHE A 47 21.08 -1.80 -5.44
N TYR A 48 21.29 -2.89 -4.69
CA TYR A 48 22.63 -3.29 -4.25
C TYR A 48 23.58 -3.50 -5.43
N HIS A 49 23.13 -4.23 -6.46
CA HIS A 49 23.94 -4.43 -7.67
C HIS A 49 24.22 -3.12 -8.42
N TYR A 50 23.27 -2.19 -8.45
CA TYR A 50 23.48 -0.85 -8.97
C TYR A 50 24.62 -0.11 -8.23
N LEU A 51 24.64 -0.13 -6.89
CA LEU A 51 25.73 0.48 -6.11
C LEU A 51 27.10 -0.14 -6.44
N LYS A 52 27.17 -1.47 -6.55
CA LYS A 52 28.43 -2.17 -6.90
C LYS A 52 28.90 -1.82 -8.31
N PHE A 53 27.98 -1.74 -9.27
CA PHE A 53 28.30 -1.33 -10.65
C PHE A 53 28.84 0.10 -10.72
N ARG A 54 28.27 1.01 -9.92
CA ARG A 54 28.69 2.42 -9.83
C ARG A 54 30.00 2.63 -9.06
N GLN A 55 30.64 1.57 -8.59
CA GLN A 55 31.83 1.63 -7.74
C GLN A 55 31.61 2.55 -6.53
N PHE A 56 30.43 2.44 -5.92
CA PHE A 56 30.08 3.21 -4.72
C PHE A 56 31.10 2.97 -3.60
N ASP A 57 31.28 3.99 -2.76
CA ASP A 57 32.35 4.03 -1.76
C ASP A 57 32.32 2.80 -0.83
N VAL A 58 33.39 2.02 -0.86
CA VAL A 58 33.59 0.83 -0.01
C VAL A 58 33.76 1.18 1.46
N GLY A 59 34.08 2.44 1.79
CA GLY A 59 34.11 2.96 3.15
C GLY A 59 32.72 3.20 3.76
N ASN A 60 31.65 3.14 2.96
CA ASN A 60 30.30 3.37 3.44
C ASN A 60 29.81 2.20 4.32
N HIS A 61 29.48 2.51 5.58
CA HIS A 61 29.07 1.51 6.57
C HIS A 61 27.78 0.77 6.18
N LEU A 62 26.86 1.43 5.46
CA LEU A 62 25.63 0.79 5.01
C LEU A 62 25.92 -0.17 3.86
N LEU A 63 26.83 0.16 2.95
CA LEU A 63 27.22 -0.79 1.90
C LEU A 63 27.80 -2.07 2.51
N ALA A 64 28.64 -1.96 3.54
CA ALA A 64 29.19 -3.12 4.25
C ALA A 64 28.07 -3.99 4.88
N GLU A 65 27.09 -3.37 5.53
CA GLU A 65 25.94 -4.09 6.08
C GLU A 65 25.09 -4.74 4.98
N MET A 66 24.91 -4.06 3.83
CA MET A 66 24.21 -4.62 2.69
C MET A 66 24.89 -5.89 2.16
N GLU A 67 26.23 -5.91 2.11
CA GLU A 67 27.00 -7.08 1.72
C GLU A 67 26.81 -8.26 2.69
N ASP A 68 26.79 -7.98 4.00
CA ASP A 68 26.61 -9.01 5.02
C ASP A 68 25.19 -9.59 5.02
N LEU A 69 24.17 -8.77 4.78
CA LEU A 69 22.79 -9.23 4.58
C LEU A 69 22.68 -10.13 3.35
N ARG A 70 23.30 -9.76 2.23
CA ARG A 70 23.35 -10.58 1.01
C ARG A 70 24.02 -11.93 1.25
N ARG A 71 25.12 -11.98 2.01
CA ARG A 71 25.78 -13.24 2.41
C ARG A 71 24.88 -14.14 3.26
N GLN A 72 23.95 -13.55 4.01
CA GLN A 72 22.98 -14.26 4.85
C GLN A 72 21.69 -14.65 4.11
N GLY A 73 21.55 -14.29 2.82
CA GLY A 73 20.33 -14.52 2.04
C GLY A 73 19.16 -13.63 2.48
N LYS A 74 19.46 -12.43 3.00
CA LYS A 74 18.48 -11.42 3.41
C LYS A 74 18.38 -10.34 2.35
N ASP A 75 17.33 -10.41 1.55
CA ASP A 75 17.21 -9.69 0.29
C ASP A 75 16.07 -8.67 0.26
N ASP A 76 15.41 -8.43 1.40
CA ASP A 76 14.28 -7.50 1.50
C ASP A 76 14.71 -6.12 2.01
N TRP A 77 13.99 -5.08 1.59
CA TRP A 77 14.18 -3.71 2.10
C TRP A 77 14.03 -3.62 3.62
N SER A 78 13.13 -4.41 4.21
CA SER A 78 12.93 -4.47 5.66
C SER A 78 14.13 -5.06 6.41
N ASP A 79 14.92 -5.93 5.77
CA ASP A 79 16.14 -6.48 6.39
C ASP A 79 17.23 -5.40 6.54
N LEU A 80 17.40 -4.56 5.52
CA LEU A 80 18.31 -3.41 5.57
C LEU A 80 17.89 -2.44 6.68
N GLU A 81 16.60 -2.12 6.76
CA GLU A 81 16.09 -1.21 7.79
C GLU A 81 16.27 -1.77 9.20
N ALA A 82 16.01 -3.06 9.42
CA ALA A 82 16.29 -3.74 10.69
C ALA A 82 17.79 -3.78 11.01
N ALA A 83 18.66 -3.84 10.01
CA ALA A 83 20.10 -3.77 10.20
C ALA A 83 20.58 -2.36 10.59
N ILE A 84 20.03 -1.32 9.97
CA ILE A 84 20.25 0.08 10.37
C ILE A 84 19.85 0.27 11.85
N GLU A 85 18.74 -0.33 12.28
CA GLU A 85 18.32 -0.28 13.69
C GLU A 85 19.37 -0.90 14.63
N LYS A 86 19.92 -2.06 14.26
CA LYS A 86 20.96 -2.75 15.05
C LYS A 86 22.25 -1.94 15.14
N LEU A 87 22.67 -1.32 14.03
CA LEU A 87 23.86 -0.45 14.00
C LEU A 87 23.72 0.72 14.96
N LEU A 88 22.53 1.32 15.04
CA LEU A 88 22.21 2.39 16.00
C LEU A 88 22.06 1.86 17.44
N GLY A 89 21.58 0.62 17.59
CA GLY A 89 21.29 -0.03 18.88
C GLY A 89 22.53 -0.39 19.68
N ARG A 90 23.56 -0.94 19.03
CA ARG A 90 24.70 -1.56 19.71
C ARG A 90 25.85 -0.62 20.07
N GLY A 91 25.74 0.68 19.77
CA GLY A 91 26.85 1.63 19.94
C GLY A 91 28.05 1.34 19.04
N SER A 92 27.85 0.54 17.99
CA SER A 92 28.90 0.10 17.07
C SER A 92 29.42 1.24 16.18
N LEU A 93 28.56 2.22 15.89
CA LEU A 93 28.89 3.43 15.14
C LEU A 93 28.22 4.65 15.80
N HIS A 94 28.84 5.82 15.63
CA HIS A 94 28.20 7.06 16.05
C HIS A 94 26.97 7.32 15.16
N PRO A 95 25.81 7.75 15.71
CA PRO A 95 24.60 7.98 14.92
C PRO A 95 24.77 8.92 13.73
N ASP A 96 25.68 9.89 13.82
CA ASP A 96 25.99 10.79 12.71
C ASP A 96 26.73 10.11 11.55
N ASP A 97 27.55 9.08 11.82
CA ASP A 97 28.26 8.31 10.78
C ASP A 97 27.28 7.39 10.02
N VAL A 98 26.31 6.83 10.74
CA VAL A 98 25.20 6.07 10.13
C VAL A 98 24.35 7.01 9.28
N TYR A 99 24.06 8.22 9.77
CA TYR A 99 23.30 9.21 9.04
C TYR A 99 24.02 9.72 7.78
N SER A 100 25.32 10.01 7.85
CA SER A 100 26.10 10.41 6.66
C SER A 100 26.14 9.29 5.63
N SER A 101 26.39 8.05 6.05
CA SER A 101 26.38 6.88 5.18
C SER A 101 25.03 6.68 4.50
N LEU A 102 23.92 6.85 5.25
CA LEU A 102 22.56 6.78 4.70
C LEU A 102 22.27 7.88 3.70
N ARG A 103 22.74 9.10 3.95
CA ARG A 103 22.55 10.22 3.03
C ARG A 103 23.20 9.96 1.67
N ASP A 104 24.38 9.33 1.66
CA ASP A 104 25.06 8.99 0.42
C ASP A 104 24.33 7.87 -0.33
N VAL A 105 23.86 6.84 0.38
CA VAL A 105 23.00 5.80 -0.21
C VAL A 105 21.69 6.39 -0.76
N GLN A 106 21.06 7.33 -0.07
CA GLN A 106 19.84 8.03 -0.52
C GLN A 106 20.04 8.78 -1.84
N ARG A 107 21.19 9.41 -2.04
CA ARG A 107 21.51 10.12 -3.30
C ARG A 107 21.61 9.14 -4.47
N GLU A 108 22.28 8.01 -4.25
CA GLU A 108 22.37 6.96 -5.25
C GLU A 108 21.00 6.30 -5.50
N PHE A 109 20.19 6.12 -4.44
CA PHE A 109 18.84 5.59 -4.58
C PHE A 109 17.95 6.49 -5.42
N SER A 110 17.99 7.81 -5.21
CA SER A 110 17.26 8.74 -6.08
C SER A 110 17.69 8.64 -7.55
N SER A 111 18.99 8.51 -7.80
CA SER A 111 19.53 8.33 -9.16
C SER A 111 19.11 7.00 -9.78
N PHE A 112 19.03 5.96 -8.96
CA PHE A 112 18.52 4.65 -9.35
C PHE A 112 17.04 4.71 -9.71
N LEU A 113 16.18 5.29 -8.87
CA LEU A 113 14.74 5.40 -9.14
C LEU A 113 14.45 6.13 -10.45
N ASN A 114 15.23 7.17 -10.79
CA ASN A 114 15.12 7.87 -12.08
C ASN A 114 15.41 7.00 -13.31
N GLN A 115 16.17 5.92 -13.14
CA GLN A 115 16.42 4.94 -14.20
C GLN A 115 15.33 3.88 -14.26
N VAL A 116 14.85 3.41 -13.11
CA VAL A 116 13.88 2.30 -13.05
C VAL A 116 12.44 2.77 -13.35
N ALA A 117 12.03 3.90 -12.76
CA ALA A 117 10.75 4.55 -13.03
C ALA A 117 10.94 5.69 -14.02
N SER A 118 11.29 5.33 -15.26
CA SER A 118 11.49 6.27 -16.35
C SER A 118 10.18 6.91 -16.81
N SER A 119 10.27 8.08 -17.46
CA SER A 119 9.10 8.74 -18.07
C SER A 119 8.39 7.84 -19.08
N ASN A 120 9.14 7.07 -19.88
CA ASN A 120 8.56 6.13 -20.83
C ASN A 120 7.74 5.02 -20.16
N LEU A 121 8.20 4.49 -19.02
CA LEU A 121 7.43 3.49 -18.27
C LEU A 121 6.15 4.12 -17.68
N LEU A 122 6.24 5.34 -17.16
CA LEU A 122 5.08 6.07 -16.64
C LEU A 122 4.05 6.35 -17.72
N ASP A 123 4.49 6.80 -18.89
CA ASP A 123 3.61 7.07 -20.04
C ASP A 123 2.93 5.79 -20.52
N GLN A 124 3.68 4.68 -20.63
CA GLN A 124 3.12 3.38 -21.01
C GLN A 124 2.10 2.88 -19.98
N LEU A 125 2.42 2.97 -18.69
CA LEU A 125 1.52 2.57 -17.60
C LEU A 125 0.23 3.41 -17.59
N GLY A 126 0.36 4.73 -17.73
CA GLY A 126 -0.78 5.64 -17.76
C GLY A 126 -1.67 5.40 -18.98
N ASN A 127 -1.07 5.21 -20.16
CA ASN A 127 -1.83 4.92 -21.38
C ASN A 127 -2.59 3.60 -21.28
N ASP A 128 -1.96 2.54 -20.75
CA ASP A 128 -2.65 1.26 -20.57
C ASP A 128 -3.74 1.38 -19.48
N ALA A 129 -3.47 2.08 -18.37
CA ALA A 129 -4.48 2.30 -17.32
C ALA A 129 -5.72 3.01 -17.86
N MET A 130 -5.51 3.99 -18.73
CA MET A 130 -6.54 4.72 -19.45
C MET A 130 -7.29 3.84 -20.46
N GLU A 131 -6.57 3.20 -21.39
CA GLU A 131 -7.13 2.37 -22.47
C GLU A 131 -7.97 1.20 -21.93
N PHE A 132 -7.49 0.56 -20.86
CA PHE A 132 -8.15 -0.59 -20.23
C PHE A 132 -9.00 -0.20 -19.01
N SER A 133 -9.21 1.10 -18.75
CA SER A 133 -10.01 1.59 -17.61
C SER A 133 -9.64 0.94 -16.26
N TRP A 134 -8.36 0.67 -16.05
CA TRP A 134 -7.86 -0.10 -14.92
C TRP A 134 -8.20 0.57 -13.59
N SER A 135 -8.09 1.89 -13.51
CA SER A 135 -8.31 2.66 -12.30
C SER A 135 -9.77 2.57 -11.85
N VAL A 136 -10.72 2.83 -12.76
CA VAL A 136 -12.15 2.74 -12.46
C VAL A 136 -12.56 1.30 -12.14
N ASN A 137 -12.03 0.31 -12.86
CA ASN A 137 -12.32 -1.11 -12.60
C ASN A 137 -11.83 -1.54 -11.20
N ALA A 138 -10.59 -1.18 -10.84
CA ALA A 138 -10.04 -1.46 -9.51
C ALA A 138 -10.92 -0.87 -8.39
N LEU A 139 -11.34 0.39 -8.53
CA LEU A 139 -12.16 1.05 -7.50
C LEU A 139 -13.59 0.49 -7.42
N SER A 140 -14.17 0.08 -8.55
CA SER A 140 -15.59 -0.29 -8.64
C SER A 140 -15.89 -1.76 -8.36
N ARG A 141 -14.91 -2.64 -8.59
CA ARG A 141 -15.13 -4.10 -8.66
C ARG A 141 -14.19 -4.94 -7.80
N PHE A 142 -13.35 -4.35 -6.94
CA PHE A 142 -12.44 -5.11 -6.06
C PHE A 142 -13.12 -6.17 -5.17
N VAL A 143 -14.42 -6.04 -4.92
CA VAL A 143 -15.24 -7.05 -4.20
C VAL A 143 -15.17 -8.42 -4.89
N GLU A 144 -15.03 -8.43 -6.22
CA GLU A 144 -14.94 -9.65 -7.04
C GLU A 144 -13.76 -10.52 -6.64
N ASP A 145 -12.62 -9.91 -6.31
CA ASP A 145 -11.40 -10.62 -5.92
C ASP A 145 -11.60 -11.37 -4.59
N VAL A 146 -12.31 -10.74 -3.65
CA VAL A 146 -12.62 -11.34 -2.34
C VAL A 146 -13.65 -12.46 -2.50
N ASP A 147 -14.68 -12.27 -3.31
CA ASP A 147 -15.72 -13.28 -3.50
C ASP A 147 -15.22 -14.53 -4.26
N ARG A 148 -14.24 -14.36 -5.16
CA ARG A 148 -13.62 -15.49 -5.88
C ARG A 148 -12.63 -16.28 -5.04
N ASN A 149 -11.88 -15.60 -4.18
CA ASN A 149 -10.69 -16.18 -3.55
C ASN A 149 -10.81 -16.39 -2.04
N SER A 150 -11.71 -15.68 -1.34
CA SER A 150 -11.84 -15.86 0.10
C SER A 150 -12.77 -17.03 0.42
N THR A 151 -12.28 -17.92 1.28
CA THR A 151 -13.06 -19.05 1.80
C THR A 151 -14.12 -18.64 2.84
N HIS A 152 -14.15 -17.37 3.24
CA HIS A 152 -15.05 -16.86 4.28
C HIS A 152 -16.25 -16.09 3.73
N SER A 153 -17.46 -16.55 4.09
CA SER A 153 -18.73 -15.92 3.72
C SER A 153 -19.03 -14.60 4.46
N SER A 154 -18.07 -14.03 5.18
CA SER A 154 -18.26 -12.94 6.16
C SER A 154 -17.86 -11.55 5.68
N PHE A 155 -17.47 -11.35 4.41
CA PHE A 155 -17.18 -10.00 3.90
C PHE A 155 -18.45 -9.15 3.84
N LYS A 156 -18.59 -8.23 4.80
CA LYS A 156 -19.84 -7.48 5.03
C LYS A 156 -19.85 -6.10 4.39
N PHE A 157 -18.69 -5.56 4.01
CA PHE A 157 -18.57 -4.23 3.43
C PHE A 157 -19.59 -4.00 2.30
N PRO A 158 -19.75 -4.87 1.29
CA PRO A 158 -20.70 -4.63 0.20
C PRO A 158 -22.15 -4.56 0.67
N SER A 159 -22.53 -5.32 1.71
CA SER A 159 -23.90 -5.31 2.27
C SER A 159 -24.28 -4.00 2.96
N ARG A 160 -23.31 -3.13 3.24
CA ARG A 160 -23.51 -1.80 3.86
C ARG A 160 -23.44 -0.66 2.86
N THR A 161 -23.31 -0.99 1.57
CA THR A 161 -23.25 0.00 0.50
C THR A 161 -24.60 0.14 -0.19
N GLY A 162 -24.83 1.29 -0.81
CA GLY A 162 -26.02 1.55 -1.59
C GLY A 162 -25.84 2.66 -2.62
N HIS A 163 -26.95 2.95 -3.32
CA HIS A 163 -27.04 4.10 -4.21
C HIS A 163 -26.79 5.40 -3.47
N TYR A 164 -26.06 6.30 -4.13
CA TYR A 164 -25.74 7.65 -3.68
C TYR A 164 -24.80 7.72 -2.48
N ASP A 165 -24.08 6.63 -2.23
CA ASP A 165 -22.97 6.63 -1.30
C ASP A 165 -21.71 7.23 -1.95
N LEU A 166 -20.83 7.80 -1.14
CA LEU A 166 -19.50 8.25 -1.53
C LEU A 166 -18.47 7.21 -1.11
N TYR A 167 -17.67 6.74 -2.06
CA TYR A 167 -16.50 5.91 -1.83
C TYR A 167 -15.26 6.80 -1.83
N ASN A 168 -14.76 7.12 -0.63
CA ASN A 168 -13.62 8.02 -0.46
C ASN A 168 -12.34 7.21 -0.25
N PHE A 169 -11.56 7.05 -1.32
CA PHE A 169 -10.32 6.29 -1.31
C PHE A 169 -9.13 7.18 -0.95
N LEU A 170 -8.36 6.74 0.04
CA LEU A 170 -7.06 7.30 0.36
C LEU A 170 -5.98 6.24 0.14
N PHE A 171 -5.12 6.48 -0.84
CA PHE A 171 -3.96 5.66 -1.12
C PHE A 171 -2.77 6.11 -0.28
N ILE A 172 -2.25 5.21 0.54
CA ILE A 172 -0.96 5.35 1.23
C ILE A 172 0.08 4.64 0.36
N ASN A 173 0.82 5.41 -0.43
CA ASN A 173 1.86 4.88 -1.30
C ASN A 173 3.18 4.77 -0.53
N PHE A 174 3.56 3.56 -0.15
CA PHE A 174 4.87 3.29 0.46
C PHE A 174 6.00 3.21 -0.56
N ASN A 175 5.66 3.19 -1.86
CA ASN A 175 6.64 3.23 -2.92
C ASN A 175 7.22 4.64 -3.04
N TYR A 176 8.43 4.69 -3.58
CA TYR A 176 9.10 5.95 -3.82
C TYR A 176 8.81 6.49 -5.24
N THR A 177 8.22 5.70 -6.12
CA THR A 177 7.99 6.04 -7.54
C THR A 177 6.56 6.56 -7.79
N PRO A 178 6.33 7.33 -8.88
CA PRO A 178 4.99 7.75 -9.30
C PRO A 178 4.17 6.68 -10.03
N LEU A 179 4.61 5.41 -10.06
CA LEU A 179 3.91 4.39 -10.86
C LEU A 179 2.47 4.19 -10.39
N LEU A 180 2.26 4.14 -9.07
CA LEU A 180 0.90 4.04 -8.53
C LEU A 180 0.05 5.27 -8.86
N ASP A 181 0.63 6.47 -8.73
CA ASP A 181 -0.03 7.74 -9.04
C ASP A 181 -0.54 7.74 -10.49
N GLY A 182 0.32 7.34 -11.44
CA GLY A 182 -0.04 7.21 -12.85
C GLY A 182 -1.13 6.16 -13.09
N TYR A 183 -1.13 5.07 -12.32
CA TYR A 183 -2.14 4.03 -12.42
C TYR A 183 -3.50 4.45 -11.86
N VAL A 184 -3.57 5.07 -10.69
CA VAL A 184 -4.85 5.37 -10.00
C VAL A 184 -5.47 6.69 -10.43
N TYR A 185 -4.79 7.47 -11.27
CA TYR A 185 -5.29 8.73 -11.76
C TYR A 185 -6.56 8.53 -12.60
N LEU A 186 -7.63 9.25 -12.24
CA LEU A 186 -8.89 9.23 -12.97
C LEU A 186 -8.83 10.25 -14.12
N ASP A 187 -8.34 9.80 -15.27
CA ASP A 187 -8.23 10.63 -16.49
C ASP A 187 -9.58 10.81 -17.21
N GLN A 188 -9.59 11.69 -18.22
CA GLN A 188 -10.78 12.12 -18.96
C GLN A 188 -11.36 11.06 -19.90
N GLU A 189 -10.61 10.00 -20.24
CA GLU A 189 -11.11 8.93 -21.11
C GLU A 189 -11.86 7.88 -20.28
N GLN A 190 -11.35 7.51 -19.10
CA GLN A 190 -12.01 6.51 -18.26
C GLN A 190 -13.00 7.10 -17.22
N PHE A 191 -12.91 8.39 -16.90
CA PHE A 191 -13.73 9.02 -15.86
C PHE A 191 -14.28 10.39 -16.26
N ASP A 192 -15.61 10.52 -16.17
CA ASP A 192 -16.31 11.80 -16.27
C ASP A 192 -16.87 12.18 -14.88
N PRO A 193 -16.47 13.32 -14.30
CA PRO A 193 -17.01 13.78 -13.02
C PRO A 193 -18.48 14.23 -13.10
N HIS A 194 -19.06 14.43 -14.30
CA HIS A 194 -20.45 14.80 -14.54
C HIS A 194 -21.04 14.09 -15.79
N PRO A 195 -21.15 12.76 -15.77
CA PRO A 195 -21.58 11.98 -16.94
C PRO A 195 -23.07 12.14 -17.26
N PHE A 196 -23.86 12.68 -16.33
CA PHE A 196 -25.31 12.81 -16.47
C PHE A 196 -25.75 14.27 -16.45
N LYS A 197 -26.71 14.61 -17.33
CA LYS A 197 -27.26 15.97 -17.45
C LYS A 197 -28.00 16.46 -16.20
N TYR A 198 -28.62 15.56 -15.44
CA TYR A 198 -29.51 15.89 -14.32
C TYR A 198 -29.11 15.22 -12.99
N ALA A 199 -27.98 14.50 -12.97
CA ALA A 199 -27.48 13.83 -11.77
C ALA A 199 -25.99 14.10 -11.62
N ASP A 200 -25.55 14.42 -10.41
CA ASP A 200 -24.16 14.76 -10.06
C ASP A 200 -23.31 13.53 -9.69
N ARG A 201 -23.78 12.32 -10.01
CA ARG A 201 -23.15 11.05 -9.67
C ARG A 201 -22.10 10.74 -10.72
N ASN A 202 -20.91 10.36 -10.27
CA ASN A 202 -19.75 10.13 -11.14
C ASN A 202 -19.22 8.69 -11.08
N PHE A 203 -19.88 7.79 -10.34
CA PHE A 203 -19.35 6.46 -10.09
C PHE A 203 -20.42 5.35 -10.12
N GLN A 204 -19.98 4.14 -10.49
CA GLN A 204 -20.76 2.91 -10.43
C GLN A 204 -20.01 1.90 -9.57
N PHE A 205 -20.56 1.54 -8.40
CA PHE A 205 -19.98 0.51 -7.54
C PHE A 205 -20.72 -0.81 -7.68
N TYR A 206 -20.00 -1.92 -7.76
CA TYR A 206 -20.56 -3.26 -7.90
C TYR A 206 -20.49 -4.00 -6.56
N PRO A 207 -21.61 -4.18 -5.84
CA PRO A 207 -21.63 -4.84 -4.54
C PRO A 207 -21.60 -6.37 -4.61
N ASN A 208 -21.93 -6.98 -5.75
CA ASN A 208 -21.94 -8.44 -5.94
C ASN A 208 -21.44 -8.88 -7.33
N PRO A 209 -20.26 -8.41 -7.78
CA PRO A 209 -19.77 -8.65 -9.14
C PRO A 209 -19.51 -10.13 -9.45
N ALA A 210 -19.27 -10.98 -8.44
CA ALA A 210 -19.08 -12.41 -8.60
C ALA A 210 -20.39 -13.24 -8.59
N ASN A 211 -21.55 -12.58 -8.52
CA ASN A 211 -22.88 -13.23 -8.48
C ASN A 211 -23.05 -14.25 -7.33
N LYS A 212 -22.55 -13.92 -6.15
CA LYS A 212 -22.68 -14.75 -4.96
C LYS A 212 -24.14 -14.85 -4.54
N LEU A 213 -24.62 -16.08 -4.29
CA LEU A 213 -26.01 -16.33 -3.89
C LEU A 213 -26.42 -15.65 -2.57
N SER A 214 -25.47 -15.42 -1.66
CA SER A 214 -25.70 -14.72 -0.39
C SER A 214 -25.56 -13.19 -0.51
N GLY A 215 -25.08 -12.69 -1.66
CA GLY A 215 -24.94 -11.27 -1.94
C GLY A 215 -26.27 -10.63 -2.34
N TRP A 216 -26.35 -9.31 -2.21
CA TRP A 216 -27.51 -8.56 -2.71
C TRP A 216 -27.40 -8.39 -4.22
N GLY A 217 -28.47 -8.71 -4.95
CA GLY A 217 -28.50 -8.57 -6.41
C GLY A 217 -27.61 -9.59 -7.14
N ASN A 218 -27.21 -9.28 -8.37
CA ASN A 218 -26.40 -10.15 -9.23
C ASN A 218 -25.14 -9.43 -9.73
N ALA A 219 -24.36 -10.06 -10.62
CA ALA A 219 -23.14 -9.47 -11.18
C ALA A 219 -23.33 -8.14 -11.92
N GLU A 220 -24.53 -7.85 -12.42
CA GLU A 220 -24.87 -6.62 -13.13
C GLU A 220 -25.41 -5.51 -12.22
N THR A 221 -25.68 -5.85 -10.95
CA THR A 221 -26.09 -4.88 -9.95
C THR A 221 -24.99 -3.83 -9.79
N LYS A 222 -25.39 -2.56 -9.91
CA LYS A 222 -24.51 -1.42 -9.69
C LYS A 222 -25.19 -0.26 -8.98
N TRP A 223 -24.47 0.34 -8.04
CA TRP A 223 -24.88 1.54 -7.33
C TRP A 223 -24.42 2.78 -8.07
N SER A 224 -25.38 3.61 -8.47
CA SER A 224 -25.09 4.97 -8.94
C SER A 224 -24.68 5.83 -7.74
N SER A 225 -23.41 6.21 -7.69
CA SER A 225 -22.72 6.66 -6.49
C SER A 225 -21.64 7.72 -6.82
N TYR A 226 -20.84 8.08 -5.83
CA TYR A 226 -19.73 9.03 -5.97
C TYR A 226 -18.40 8.36 -5.62
N VAL A 227 -17.31 8.75 -6.27
CA VAL A 227 -15.94 8.35 -5.88
C VAL A 227 -15.06 9.58 -5.76
N LEU A 228 -14.15 9.54 -4.78
CA LEU A 228 -13.03 10.46 -4.66
C LEU A 228 -11.78 9.65 -4.35
N THR A 229 -10.65 10.09 -4.89
CA THR A 229 -9.33 9.48 -4.67
C THR A 229 -8.35 10.54 -4.21
N ASP A 230 -7.59 10.23 -3.17
CA ASP A 230 -6.43 10.99 -2.72
C ASP A 230 -5.23 10.05 -2.57
N ILE A 231 -4.02 10.54 -2.80
CA ILE A 231 -2.78 9.77 -2.63
C ILE A 231 -1.78 10.55 -1.77
N VAL A 232 -1.13 9.84 -0.85
CA VAL A 232 -0.07 10.37 0.00
C VAL A 232 1.15 9.46 0.00
N HIS A 233 2.32 10.08 0.11
CA HIS A 233 3.62 9.42 0.03
C HIS A 233 4.36 9.57 1.37
N PRO A 234 4.03 8.77 2.41
CA PRO A 234 4.63 8.92 3.74
C PRO A 234 6.15 8.69 3.76
N HIS A 235 6.70 7.91 2.83
CA HIS A 235 8.14 7.64 2.74
C HIS A 235 8.87 8.58 1.77
N GLY A 236 8.17 9.56 1.20
CA GLY A 236 8.73 10.47 0.22
C GLY A 236 8.55 9.99 -1.20
N TYR A 237 8.99 10.85 -2.12
CA TYR A 237 8.65 10.79 -3.53
C TYR A 237 9.90 11.05 -4.38
N GLN A 238 10.12 10.24 -5.41
CA GLN A 238 11.27 10.30 -6.32
C GLN A 238 11.50 11.69 -6.90
N GLY A 239 10.43 12.41 -7.28
CA GLY A 239 10.52 13.77 -7.81
C GLY A 239 11.05 14.79 -6.79
N ILE A 240 11.12 14.42 -5.51
CA ILE A 240 11.69 15.24 -4.44
C ILE A 240 12.73 14.38 -3.69
N PRO A 241 13.98 14.25 -4.21
CA PRO A 241 15.00 13.35 -3.65
C PRO A 241 15.26 13.51 -2.15
N ARG A 242 15.14 14.73 -1.62
CA ARG A 242 15.32 15.02 -0.18
C ARG A 242 14.19 14.51 0.71
N SER A 243 13.07 14.09 0.13
CA SER A 243 11.93 13.54 0.85
C SER A 243 12.04 12.04 1.10
N LEU A 244 12.97 11.33 0.44
CA LEU A 244 13.11 9.87 0.54
C LEU A 244 13.53 9.48 1.96
N LEU A 245 12.64 8.80 2.68
CA LEU A 245 12.81 8.42 4.08
C LEU A 245 13.15 6.94 4.20
N PHE A 246 14.44 6.66 4.34
CA PHE A 246 14.90 5.39 4.90
C PHE A 246 15.03 5.54 6.41
N GLY A 247 14.68 4.49 7.13
CA GLY A 247 14.78 4.54 8.56
C GLY A 247 14.06 3.40 9.23
N ILE A 248 13.97 3.53 10.53
CA ILE A 248 13.43 2.51 11.42
C ILE A 248 12.04 2.92 11.89
N ASP A 249 11.22 1.92 12.20
CA ASP A 249 10.07 2.17 13.08
C ASP A 249 10.60 2.54 14.46
N ALA A 250 9.92 3.45 15.14
CA ALA A 250 10.23 3.72 16.52
C ALA A 250 8.96 4.17 17.23
N GLU A 251 8.62 3.45 18.29
CA GLU A 251 7.47 3.80 19.13
C GLU A 251 7.76 5.10 19.91
N GLY A 252 6.84 6.05 19.78
CA GLY A 252 6.69 7.18 20.70
C GLY A 252 7.31 8.50 20.24
N ARG A 253 6.66 9.58 20.69
CA ARG A 253 7.25 10.92 20.74
C ARG A 253 8.47 10.86 21.66
N SER A 254 9.65 10.65 21.09
CA SER A 254 10.88 10.78 21.86
C SER A 254 10.99 12.24 22.31
N ASN A 255 10.81 12.52 23.60
CA ASN A 255 11.10 13.85 24.16
C ASN A 255 12.62 13.95 24.37
N GLY A 256 13.25 15.02 23.87
CA GLY A 256 14.70 15.28 24.03
C GLY A 256 15.60 15.02 22.81
N ALA A 257 16.89 15.35 22.92
CA ALA A 257 17.89 15.30 21.85
C ALA A 257 18.42 13.88 21.55
N ASN A 258 17.54 12.89 21.39
CA ASN A 258 17.96 11.53 21.03
C ASN A 258 18.53 11.54 19.59
N PRO A 259 19.82 11.20 19.37
CA PRO A 259 20.43 11.22 18.04
C PRO A 259 19.72 10.29 17.04
N LYS A 260 19.08 9.23 17.53
CA LYS A 260 18.34 8.25 16.70
C LYS A 260 17.08 8.84 16.04
N LYS A 261 16.58 9.99 16.52
CA LYS A 261 15.44 10.70 15.92
C LYS A 261 15.60 10.98 14.44
N LYS A 262 16.83 11.26 13.98
CA LYS A 262 17.12 11.55 12.57
C LYS A 262 16.73 10.40 11.62
N LEU A 263 16.52 9.20 12.15
CA LEU A 263 16.27 7.98 11.38
C LEU A 263 14.90 7.34 11.69
N GLN A 264 14.06 7.98 12.51
CA GLN A 264 12.72 7.47 12.84
C GLN A 264 11.73 7.88 11.75
N LYS A 265 11.24 6.92 10.95
CA LYS A 265 10.28 7.22 9.86
C LYS A 265 9.01 7.89 10.37
N PRO A 266 8.32 7.39 11.43
CA PRO A 266 7.06 7.99 11.88
C PRO A 266 7.22 9.43 12.36
N PHE A 267 8.40 9.77 12.89
CA PHE A 267 8.71 11.14 13.33
C PHE A 267 8.79 12.11 12.15
N TRP A 268 9.56 11.77 11.12
CA TRP A 268 9.76 12.64 9.94
C TRP A 268 8.54 12.68 9.01
N ALA A 269 7.85 11.54 8.87
CA ALA A 269 6.57 11.48 8.18
C ALA A 269 5.44 12.18 8.96
N GLN A 270 5.68 12.53 10.23
CA GLN A 270 4.70 13.07 11.18
C GLN A 270 3.44 12.20 11.27
N SER A 271 3.61 10.87 11.29
CA SER A 271 2.52 9.92 11.08
C SER A 271 1.38 10.07 12.08
N ASP A 272 1.70 10.29 13.36
CA ASP A 272 0.70 10.57 14.40
C ASP A 272 -0.17 11.79 14.08
N THR A 273 0.45 12.85 13.55
CA THR A 273 -0.26 14.11 13.27
C THR A 273 -1.05 14.01 11.97
N ARG A 274 -0.45 13.41 10.94
CA ARG A 274 -1.00 13.40 9.58
C ARG A 274 -1.97 12.26 9.31
N TYR A 275 -1.82 11.11 9.95
CA TYR A 275 -2.52 9.89 9.52
C TYR A 275 -3.28 9.17 10.62
N ALA A 276 -2.89 9.27 11.90
CA ALA A 276 -3.54 8.51 12.98
C ALA A 276 -5.06 8.70 13.02
N HIS A 277 -5.49 9.94 12.77
CA HIS A 277 -6.90 10.31 12.76
C HIS A 277 -7.68 9.77 11.56
N LEU A 278 -7.01 9.54 10.42
CA LEU A 278 -7.62 8.95 9.23
C LEU A 278 -7.85 7.45 9.45
N ILE A 279 -6.88 6.76 10.06
CA ILE A 279 -6.97 5.32 10.32
C ILE A 279 -8.18 4.98 11.20
N HIS A 280 -8.47 5.78 12.22
CA HIS A 280 -9.62 5.55 13.11
C HIS A 280 -10.97 5.56 12.38
N ASP A 281 -11.11 6.42 11.38
CA ASP A 281 -12.37 6.68 10.67
C ASP A 281 -12.51 5.86 9.37
N THR A 282 -11.64 4.85 9.17
CA THR A 282 -11.65 3.98 7.99
C THR A 282 -12.58 2.77 8.16
N ASP A 283 -13.47 2.57 7.18
CA ASP A 283 -14.42 1.46 7.11
C ASP A 283 -13.81 0.21 6.46
N LEU A 284 -12.87 0.39 5.54
CA LEU A 284 -12.20 -0.69 4.82
C LEU A 284 -10.72 -0.39 4.62
N PHE A 285 -9.86 -1.30 5.06
CA PHE A 285 -8.43 -1.30 4.75
C PHE A 285 -8.14 -2.26 3.59
N ILE A 286 -7.28 -1.86 2.65
CA ILE A 286 -6.81 -2.71 1.57
C ILE A 286 -5.28 -2.69 1.57
N LEU A 287 -4.63 -3.83 1.79
CA LEU A 287 -3.18 -3.97 1.75
C LEU A 287 -2.80 -4.67 0.44
N PHE A 288 -1.92 -4.04 -0.33
CA PHE A 288 -1.41 -4.60 -1.59
C PHE A 288 0.10 -4.40 -1.71
N GLY A 289 0.84 -5.47 -2.04
CA GLY A 289 2.27 -5.39 -2.31
C GLY A 289 3.12 -4.92 -1.13
N CYS A 290 2.58 -4.88 0.09
CA CYS A 290 3.30 -4.50 1.30
C CYS A 290 4.06 -5.69 1.88
N SER A 291 5.32 -5.48 2.28
CA SER A 291 5.97 -6.39 3.21
C SER A 291 5.35 -6.19 4.59
N LEU A 292 4.83 -7.26 5.21
CA LEU A 292 4.41 -7.23 6.61
C LEU A 292 5.65 -7.29 7.51
N GLY A 293 6.49 -6.25 7.44
CA GLY A 293 7.73 -6.09 8.20
C GLY A 293 7.57 -5.19 9.41
N GLU A 294 8.54 -5.27 10.33
CA GLU A 294 8.54 -4.49 11.58
C GLU A 294 8.74 -2.98 11.34
N THR A 295 9.31 -2.60 10.21
CA THR A 295 9.77 -1.23 9.93
C THR A 295 8.65 -0.26 9.54
N ASP A 296 7.49 -0.79 9.17
CA ASP A 296 6.24 -0.05 9.01
C ASP A 296 5.24 -0.35 10.15
N GLY A 297 5.76 -0.86 11.29
CA GLY A 297 4.98 -1.33 12.42
C GLY A 297 3.97 -0.31 12.98
N TRP A 298 4.27 0.99 12.89
CA TRP A 298 3.34 2.04 13.29
C TRP A 298 1.99 1.93 12.56
N TRP A 299 2.00 1.64 11.26
CA TRP A 299 0.77 1.47 10.48
C TRP A 299 0.00 0.24 10.94
N TRP A 300 0.67 -0.90 11.08
CA TRP A 300 0.06 -2.17 11.47
C TRP A 300 -0.59 -2.07 12.86
N ARG A 301 0.09 -1.46 13.84
CA ARG A 301 -0.45 -1.24 15.20
C ARG A 301 -1.68 -0.34 15.19
N ASN A 302 -1.66 0.77 14.45
CA ASN A 302 -2.78 1.70 14.40
C ASN A 302 -3.99 1.10 13.67
N ILE A 303 -3.78 0.37 12.57
CA ILE A 303 -4.85 -0.32 11.86
C ILE A 303 -5.48 -1.40 12.74
N PHE A 304 -4.66 -2.22 13.41
CA PHE A 304 -5.16 -3.22 14.36
C PHE A 304 -5.98 -2.58 15.49
N THR A 305 -5.52 -1.45 16.03
CA THR A 305 -6.24 -0.71 17.07
C THR A 305 -7.58 -0.16 16.56
N ALA A 306 -7.58 0.46 15.37
CA ALA A 306 -8.80 1.00 14.76
C ALA A 306 -9.84 -0.10 14.49
N MET A 307 -9.41 -1.22 13.89
CA MET A 307 -10.31 -2.35 13.65
C MET A 307 -10.78 -3.01 14.95
N SER A 308 -9.97 -3.02 16.00
CA SER A 308 -10.38 -3.56 17.32
C SER A 308 -11.45 -2.68 17.98
N ASN A 309 -11.41 -1.37 17.76
CA ASN A 309 -12.37 -0.42 18.31
C ASN A 309 -13.64 -0.30 17.45
N ASN A 310 -13.54 -0.54 16.14
CA ASN A 310 -14.66 -0.48 15.20
C ASN A 310 -14.98 -1.87 14.64
N ASN A 311 -16.04 -2.50 15.16
CA ASN A 311 -16.51 -3.81 14.71
C ASN A 311 -17.01 -3.85 13.26
N ASN A 312 -17.27 -2.69 12.66
CA ASN A 312 -17.65 -2.58 11.26
C ASN A 312 -16.43 -2.49 10.33
N SER A 313 -15.25 -2.11 10.82
CA SER A 313 -14.08 -2.01 9.96
C SER A 313 -13.62 -3.40 9.49
N GLU A 314 -13.31 -3.53 8.20
CA GLU A 314 -12.83 -4.76 7.58
C GLU A 314 -11.51 -4.52 6.85
N MET A 315 -10.79 -5.59 6.55
CA MET A 315 -9.50 -5.53 5.84
C MET A 315 -9.45 -6.56 4.71
N ILE A 316 -8.83 -6.19 3.60
CA ILE A 316 -8.44 -7.10 2.52
C ILE A 316 -6.91 -7.09 2.44
N ILE A 317 -6.28 -8.27 2.44
CA ILE A 317 -4.85 -8.45 2.21
C ILE A 317 -4.66 -9.20 0.90
N TYR A 318 -4.10 -8.51 -0.10
CA TYR A 318 -3.66 -9.14 -1.34
C TYR A 318 -2.24 -9.66 -1.14
N TRP A 319 -2.11 -10.99 -1.11
CA TRP A 319 -0.85 -11.67 -0.86
C TRP A 319 -0.31 -12.34 -2.12
N TRP A 320 0.82 -11.84 -2.62
CA TRP A 320 1.50 -12.48 -3.73
C TRP A 320 2.24 -13.73 -3.26
N SER A 321 1.97 -14.87 -3.88
CA SER A 321 2.69 -16.13 -3.64
C SER A 321 3.11 -16.74 -4.97
N ARG A 322 4.28 -17.37 -5.02
CA ARG A 322 4.75 -17.99 -6.27
C ARG A 322 3.96 -19.26 -6.56
N ALA A 323 3.46 -19.41 -7.80
CA ALA A 323 2.66 -20.56 -8.25
C ALA A 323 3.27 -21.94 -7.89
N ASN A 324 4.60 -22.06 -7.97
CA ASN A 324 5.32 -23.33 -7.76
C ASN A 324 5.89 -23.48 -6.33
N GLY A 325 5.55 -22.57 -5.41
CA GLY A 325 5.94 -22.66 -4.00
C GLY A 325 4.85 -23.30 -3.14
N VAL A 326 5.19 -23.60 -1.88
CA VAL A 326 4.17 -23.88 -0.86
C VAL A 326 3.37 -22.60 -0.66
N GLN A 327 2.12 -22.57 -1.11
CA GLN A 327 1.27 -21.41 -0.89
C GLN A 327 0.91 -21.32 0.60
N PRO A 328 1.12 -20.16 1.24
CA PRO A 328 0.66 -19.96 2.59
C PRO A 328 -0.87 -20.04 2.63
N SER A 329 -1.42 -20.57 3.71
CA SER A 329 -2.85 -20.51 3.98
C SER A 329 -3.29 -19.08 4.31
N GLU A 330 -4.58 -18.78 4.14
CA GLU A 330 -5.16 -17.50 4.55
C GLU A 330 -4.89 -17.22 6.05
N ASP A 331 -4.98 -18.25 6.90
CA ASP A 331 -4.74 -18.14 8.34
C ASP A 331 -3.29 -17.79 8.68
N GLU A 332 -2.31 -18.37 7.99
CA GLU A 332 -0.90 -18.00 8.17
C GLU A 332 -0.64 -16.52 7.85
N ILE A 333 -1.30 -15.98 6.81
CA ILE A 333 -1.17 -14.57 6.43
C ILE A 333 -1.83 -13.67 7.48
N ARG A 334 -3.02 -14.04 7.96
CA ARG A 334 -3.70 -13.32 9.05
C ARG A 334 -2.86 -13.31 10.32
N GLU A 335 -2.31 -14.46 10.71
CA GLU A 335 -1.43 -14.59 11.87
C GLU A 335 -0.17 -13.75 11.70
N LYS A 336 0.42 -13.72 10.50
CA LYS A 336 1.56 -12.86 10.18
C LYS A 336 1.22 -11.38 10.41
N PHE A 337 0.08 -10.90 9.90
CA PHE A 337 -0.37 -9.53 10.15
C PHE A 337 -0.58 -9.27 11.65
N LEU A 338 -1.28 -10.16 12.36
CA LEU A 338 -1.49 -10.00 13.80
C LEU A 338 -0.19 -9.98 14.59
N LYS A 339 0.80 -10.79 14.21
CA LYS A 339 2.10 -10.84 14.88
C LYS A 339 2.83 -9.51 14.79
N VAL A 340 2.85 -8.88 13.62
CA VAL A 340 3.52 -7.58 13.44
C VAL A 340 2.72 -6.41 14.01
N ALA A 341 1.39 -6.54 14.07
CA ALA A 341 0.51 -5.50 14.60
C ALA A 341 0.34 -5.52 16.13
N LYS A 342 0.51 -6.66 16.79
CA LYS A 342 0.37 -6.81 18.24
C LYS A 342 1.70 -6.65 18.96
N THR A 343 2.05 -5.43 19.36
CA THR A 343 3.07 -5.24 20.38
C THR A 343 2.48 -5.61 21.76
N ASN A 344 2.83 -6.80 22.27
CA ASN A 344 2.69 -7.24 23.68
C ASN A 344 1.30 -7.49 24.32
N THR A 345 0.20 -7.69 23.58
CA THR A 345 -1.10 -8.05 24.19
C THR A 345 -1.60 -9.45 23.83
N HIS A 346 -1.84 -10.29 24.86
CA HIS A 346 -2.23 -11.71 24.78
C HIS A 346 -3.72 -11.98 24.47
N SER A 347 -4.54 -10.97 24.13
CA SER A 347 -5.95 -11.22 23.80
C SER A 347 -6.13 -11.70 22.36
N THR A 348 -6.63 -12.92 22.23
CA THR A 348 -7.06 -13.57 20.98
C THR A 348 -8.35 -12.94 20.48
N SER A 349 -8.26 -11.91 19.63
CA SER A 349 -9.40 -11.34 18.92
C SER A 349 -9.87 -12.27 17.79
N HIS A 350 -10.44 -13.44 18.10
CA HIS A 350 -11.02 -14.35 17.08
C HIS A 350 -12.00 -13.61 16.15
N GLY A 351 -12.74 -12.63 16.67
CA GLY A 351 -13.64 -11.78 15.87
C GLY A 351 -12.94 -10.81 14.89
N LEU A 352 -11.64 -10.53 15.07
CA LEU A 352 -10.86 -9.72 14.13
C LEU A 352 -10.39 -10.54 12.94
N MET A 353 -9.97 -11.79 13.15
CA MET A 353 -9.54 -12.69 12.06
C MET A 353 -10.61 -12.84 10.98
N ASN A 354 -11.87 -12.99 11.39
CA ASN A 354 -13.02 -13.13 10.48
C ASN A 354 -13.35 -11.87 9.65
N ARG A 355 -12.71 -10.74 9.96
CA ARG A 355 -12.84 -9.45 9.26
C ARG A 355 -11.60 -9.13 8.41
N ILE A 356 -10.59 -10.00 8.43
CA ILE A 356 -9.40 -9.92 7.58
C ILE A 356 -9.57 -10.95 6.46
N HIS A 357 -9.87 -10.46 5.26
CA HIS A 357 -10.05 -11.24 4.06
C HIS A 357 -8.72 -11.32 3.32
N VAL A 358 -8.36 -12.49 2.82
CA VAL A 358 -7.08 -12.71 2.15
C VAL A 358 -7.35 -13.12 0.71
N VAL A 359 -6.69 -12.45 -0.23
CA VAL A 359 -6.69 -12.79 -1.64
C VAL A 359 -5.27 -13.21 -1.99
N ILE A 360 -5.06 -14.53 -2.10
CA ILE A 360 -3.77 -15.08 -2.53
C ILE A 360 -3.76 -15.08 -4.06
N TYR A 361 -2.71 -14.52 -4.65
CA TYR A 361 -2.58 -14.45 -6.10
C TYR A 361 -1.15 -14.70 -6.54
N ASP A 362 -1.01 -15.06 -7.81
CA ASP A 362 0.25 -15.12 -8.53
C ASP A 362 0.09 -14.43 -9.89
N ASP A 363 1.09 -14.57 -10.76
CA ASP A 363 1.12 -13.89 -12.06
C ASP A 363 0.14 -14.50 -13.08
N SER A 364 -0.41 -15.68 -12.79
CA SER A 364 -1.39 -16.39 -13.61
C SER A 364 -2.83 -16.20 -13.14
N VAL A 365 -3.02 -15.80 -11.88
CA VAL A 365 -4.36 -15.54 -11.31
C VAL A 365 -4.82 -14.14 -11.68
N GLU A 366 -5.91 -14.07 -12.44
CA GLU A 366 -6.57 -12.82 -12.78
C GLU A 366 -7.21 -12.19 -11.52
N ARG A 367 -6.97 -10.90 -11.34
CA ARG A 367 -7.59 -10.08 -10.28
C ARG A 367 -8.00 -8.74 -10.84
N ILE A 368 -8.87 -8.04 -10.14
CA ILE A 368 -9.34 -6.71 -10.51
C ILE A 368 -8.47 -5.64 -9.85
N TRP A 369 -8.15 -5.80 -8.56
CA TRP A 369 -7.43 -4.79 -7.79
C TRP A 369 -5.99 -4.61 -8.25
N LEU A 370 -5.66 -3.38 -8.67
CA LEU A 370 -4.33 -2.98 -9.13
C LEU A 370 -3.73 -3.96 -10.15
N ASN A 371 -4.55 -4.46 -11.06
CA ASN A 371 -4.15 -5.34 -12.16
C ASN A 371 -3.47 -4.54 -13.27
N THR A 372 -2.42 -5.11 -13.86
CA THR A 372 -1.66 -4.50 -14.96
C THR A 372 -1.63 -5.41 -16.20
N SER A 373 -2.42 -6.46 -16.21
CA SER A 373 -2.52 -7.40 -17.33
C SER A 373 -3.31 -6.78 -18.49
N ARG A 374 -2.72 -6.80 -19.69
CA ARG A 374 -3.40 -6.39 -20.94
C ARG A 374 -4.36 -7.46 -21.48
N SER A 375 -4.30 -8.68 -20.94
CA SER A 375 -5.21 -9.75 -21.37
C SER A 375 -6.56 -9.62 -20.65
N ARG A 376 -7.52 -9.04 -21.37
CA ARG A 376 -8.94 -8.84 -21.06
C ARG A 376 -9.27 -7.72 -20.08
N THR A 377 -9.94 -6.70 -20.62
CA THR A 377 -11.10 -6.05 -19.98
C THR A 377 -12.35 -6.37 -20.75
#